data_AF-A0A916C1C2-F1
#
_entry.id   AF-A0A916C1C2-F1
#
_cell.length_a   1.000
_cell.length_b   1.000
_cell.length_c   1.000
_cell.angle_alpha   90.00
_cell.angle_beta   90.00
_cell.angle_gamma   90.00
#
_symmetry.space_group_name_H-M   'P 1'
#
loop_
_entity.id
_entity.type
_entity.pdbx_description
1 polymer ?
#
loop_
_entity_poly.entity_id
_entity_poly.type
_entity_poly.pdbx_seq_one_letter_code
_entity_poly.pdbx_strand_id
1 'polypeptide(L)' 'MRQLKKNADFLKSYVDRGWLGVKSGHGFYSYPNPVFQRPDFIRSNQ' A
#
# COMPACT_ATOMS: atom_id res chain seq x y z
N MET A 1 -22.06 -7.00 4.02
CA MET A 1 -21.08 -7.57 4.99
C MET A 1 -19.90 -8.30 4.34
N ARG A 2 -20.09 -9.13 3.30
CA ARG A 2 -18.98 -9.90 2.68
C ARG A 2 -17.81 -9.05 2.17
N GLN A 3 -18.07 -7.90 1.55
CA GLN A 3 -17.01 -7.02 1.04
C GLN A 3 -16.18 -6.38 2.16
N LEU A 4 -16.83 -5.94 3.25
CA LEU A 4 -16.14 -5.35 4.40
C LEU A 4 -15.14 -6.33 5.02
N LYS A 5 -15.52 -7.61 5.15
CA LYS A 5 -14.62 -8.65 5.66
C LYS A 5 -13.40 -8.83 4.75
N LYS A 6 -13.60 -8.90 3.43
CA LYS A 6 -12.49 -8.99 2.46
C LYS A 6 -11.53 -7.79 2.57
N ASN A 7 -12.06 -6.58 2.72
CA ASN A 7 -11.24 -5.39 2.88
C ASN A 7 -10.44 -5.45 4.18
N ALA A 8 -11.05 -5.89 5.28
CA ALA A 8 -10.39 -6.06 6.56
C ALA A 8 -9.27 -7.11 6.49
N ASP A 9 -9.53 -8.27 5.88
CA ASP A 9 -8.53 -9.34 5.70
C ASP A 9 -7.33 -8.86 4.88
N PHE A 10 -7.58 -8.09 3.80
CA PHE A 10 -6.54 -7.47 2.99
C PHE A 10 -5.65 -6.55 3.83
N LEU A 11 -6.24 -5.63 4.59
CA LEU A 11 -5.49 -4.69 5.44
C LEU A 11 -4.76 -5.39 6.59
N LYS A 12 -5.39 -6.40 7.22
CA LYS A 12 -4.79 -7.18 8.31
C LYS A 12 -3.47 -7.80 7.89
N SER A 13 -3.38 -8.28 6.64
CA SER A 13 -2.13 -8.86 6.12
C SER A 13 -0.94 -7.89 6.13
N TYR A 14 -1.16 -6.58 5.96
CA TYR A 14 -0.09 -5.58 6.04
C TYR A 14 0.32 -5.32 7.49
N VAL A 15 -0.66 -5.24 8.38
CA VAL A 15 -0.44 -5.06 9.82
C VAL A 15 0.35 -6.23 10.41
N ASP A 16 -0.06 -7.47 10.10
CA ASP A 16 0.61 -8.68 10.58
C ASP A 16 2.06 -8.78 10.10
N ARG A 17 2.37 -8.23 8.91
CA ARG A 17 3.74 -8.17 8.36
C ARG A 17 4.58 -7.00 8.90
N GLY A 18 4.01 -6.14 9.73
CA GLY A 18 4.67 -4.91 10.18
C GLY A 18 4.84 -3.87 9.07
N TRP A 19 4.09 -3.98 7.97
CA TRP A 19 4.13 -3.06 6.83
C TRP A 19 3.23 -1.84 7.08
N LEU A 20 3.68 -0.99 7.99
CA LEU A 20 2.94 0.15 8.54
C LEU A 20 3.21 1.46 7.80
N GLY A 21 3.76 1.41 6.59
CA GLY A 21 4.03 2.55 5.74
C GLY A 21 5.40 3.19 6.00
N VAL A 22 5.43 4.53 6.00
CA VAL A 22 6.67 5.33 6.08
C VAL A 22 7.53 4.92 7.28
N LYS A 23 6.91 4.75 8.46
CA LYS A 23 7.63 4.47 9.71
C LYS A 23 8.35 3.12 9.74
N SER A 24 7.91 2.15 8.95
CA SER A 24 8.50 0.81 8.85
C SER A 24 9.31 0.63 7.56
N GLY A 25 9.42 1.65 6.72
CA GLY A 25 10.07 1.55 5.41
C GLY A 25 9.24 0.80 4.35
N HIS A 26 8.07 0.26 4.69
CA HIS A 26 7.26 -0.57 3.81
C HIS A 26 5.77 -0.53 4.17
N GLY A 27 4.91 -0.49 3.16
CA GLY A 27 3.44 -0.46 3.26
C GLY A 27 2.83 -0.82 1.91
N PHE A 28 1.87 -0.02 1.43
CA PHE A 28 1.44 -0.11 0.02
C PHE A 28 2.56 0.25 -0.97
N TYR A 29 3.56 1.00 -0.51
CA TYR A 29 4.74 1.37 -1.27
C TYR A 29 6.00 1.10 -0.45
N SER A 30 7.13 0.96 -1.13
CA SER A 30 8.46 0.87 -0.50
C SER A 30 9.04 2.26 -0.28
N TYR A 31 9.55 2.53 0.91
CA TYR A 31 10.18 3.80 1.29
C TYR A 31 11.70 3.63 1.40
N PRO A 32 12.50 4.72 1.31
CA PRO A 32 12.12 6.15 1.24
C PRO A 32 11.73 6.65 -0.15
N ASN A 33 11.89 5.84 -1.21
CA ASN A 33 11.67 6.23 -2.61
C ASN A 33 10.41 5.57 -3.21
N PRO A 34 9.20 5.90 -2.73
CA PRO A 34 7.99 5.22 -3.16
C PRO A 34 7.64 5.57 -4.61
N VAL A 35 7.07 4.59 -5.32
CA VAL A 35 6.76 4.73 -6.74
C VAL A 35 5.77 5.86 -7.05
N PHE A 36 4.94 6.27 -6.08
CA PHE A 36 4.01 7.39 -6.26
C PHE A 36 4.68 8.76 -6.40
N GLN A 37 5.95 8.89 -6.00
CA GLN A 37 6.72 10.13 -6.18
C GLN A 37 7.32 10.26 -7.58
N ARG A 38 7.23 9.21 -8.41
CA ARG A 38 7.77 9.28 -9.77
C ARG A 38 6.92 10.25 -10.60
N PRO A 39 7.52 11.11 -11.44
CA PRO A 39 6.79 12.06 -12.27
C PRO A 39 5.75 11.42 -13.19
N ASP A 40 5.96 10.15 -13.53
CA ASP A 40 5.14 9.35 -14.42
C ASP A 40 4.20 8.37 -13.68
N PHE A 41 4.05 8.49 -12.36
CA PHE A 41 3.21 7.59 -11.57
C PHE A 41 1.75 7.57 -12.03
N ILE A 42 1.17 8.75 -12.30
CA ILE A 42 -0.13 8.88 -12.94
C ILE A 42 0.08 9.05 -14.43
N ARG A 43 0.57 8.00 -15.08
CA ARG A 43 0.42 7.89 -16.52
C ARG A 43 -0.97 7.37 -16.82
N SER A 44 -1.84 8.29 -17.24
CA SER A 44 -3.07 7.93 -17.95
C SER A 44 -2.67 7.29 -19.27
N ASN A 45 -2.60 5.96 -19.30
CA ASN A 45 -2.39 5.22 -20.53
C ASN A 45 -3.57 4.27 -20.76
N GLN A 46 -4.55 4.80 -21.49
CA GLN A 46 -5.59 4.14 -22.30
C GLN A 46 -6.68 3.34 -21.59
#